data_AF-A0A6N7ZAK1-F1
#
_entry.id   AF-A0A6N7ZAK1-F1
#
_cell.length_a   1.000
_cell.length_b   1.000
_cell.length_c   1.000
_cell.angle_alpha   90.00
_cell.angle_beta   90.00
_cell.angle_gamma   90.00
#
_symmetry.space_group_name_H-M   'P 1'
#
loop_
_entity.id
_entity.type
_entity.pdbx_description
1 polymer ?
#
loop_
_entity_poly.entity_id
_entity_poly.type
_entity_poly.pdbx_seq_one_letter_code
_entity_poly.pdbx_strand_id
1 'polypeptide(L)'
;MPTNDLTDPERAFLGCLLQLPATAARRVLAGMRADDLASAAAAPVLQLVIELVAAGTDPAPVAVYAHAVATGRAAGQARREWLSGWIIDAYRDAPPPALTNHLKAVVLEAAWRRALFAHARRIEQSLDTTDPAVLRELADDGMAAAAELWSRYQSALHPQPRPAREVPA
;
A
#
# COMPACT_ATOMS: atom_id res chain seq x y z
N MET A 1 -13.03 19.24 4.69
CA MET A 1 -13.03 19.26 3.22
C MET A 1 -13.45 17.88 2.74
N PRO A 2 -14.39 17.75 1.79
CA PRO A 2 -14.63 16.46 1.16
C PRO A 2 -13.37 16.10 0.36
N THR A 3 -12.69 15.03 0.74
CA THR A 3 -11.66 14.40 -0.09
C THR A 3 -12.33 14.00 -1.39
N ASN A 4 -11.69 14.31 -2.51
CA ASN A 4 -12.21 13.99 -3.83
C ASN A 4 -12.07 12.48 -4.03
N ASP A 5 -13.04 11.72 -3.55
CA ASP A 5 -13.02 10.25 -3.43
C ASP A 5 -12.87 9.55 -4.79
N LEU A 6 -13.21 10.22 -5.90
CA LEU A 6 -12.93 9.75 -7.26
C LEU A 6 -11.43 9.76 -7.62
N THR A 7 -10.60 10.42 -6.82
CA THR A 7 -9.17 10.68 -7.10
C THR A 7 -8.22 10.17 -6.03
N ASP A 8 -8.69 9.40 -5.03
CA ASP A 8 -7.80 8.76 -4.06
C ASP A 8 -7.35 7.37 -4.56
N PRO A 9 -6.15 7.25 -5.16
CA PRO A 9 -5.67 5.97 -5.66
C PRO A 9 -5.42 4.95 -4.55
N GLU A 10 -5.14 5.38 -3.32
CA GLU A 10 -4.87 4.47 -2.19
C GLU A 10 -6.17 3.81 -1.73
N ARG A 11 -7.25 4.58 -1.61
CA ARG A 11 -8.59 4.05 -1.30
C ARG A 11 -9.11 3.16 -2.43
N ALA A 12 -8.97 3.59 -3.69
CA ALA A 12 -9.38 2.79 -4.84
C ALA A 12 -8.61 1.47 -4.92
N PHE A 13 -7.30 1.48 -4.69
CA PHE A 13 -6.45 0.29 -4.66
C PHE A 13 -6.92 -0.70 -3.60
N LEU A 14 -7.17 -0.23 -2.38
CA LEU A 14 -7.70 -1.06 -1.30
C LEU A 14 -9.08 -1.61 -1.63
N GLY A 15 -9.96 -0.77 -2.17
CA GLY A 15 -11.28 -1.19 -2.65
C GLY A 15 -11.22 -2.35 -3.64
N CYS A 16 -10.31 -2.30 -4.62
CA CYS A 16 -10.09 -3.41 -5.54
C CYS A 16 -9.55 -4.67 -4.83
N LEU A 17 -8.62 -4.52 -3.89
CA LEU A 17 -8.07 -5.65 -3.13
C LEU A 17 -9.15 -6.39 -2.34
N LEU A 18 -10.12 -5.67 -1.76
CA LEU A 18 -11.22 -6.24 -0.99
C LEU A 18 -12.16 -7.12 -1.83
N GLN A 19 -12.08 -7.03 -3.16
CA GLN A 19 -12.87 -7.83 -4.12
C GLN A 19 -12.11 -9.06 -4.65
N LEU A 20 -10.82 -9.21 -4.33
CA LEU A 20 -9.98 -10.28 -4.86
C LEU A 20 -9.93 -11.49 -3.91
N PRO A 21 -9.85 -12.72 -4.45
CA PRO A 21 -9.47 -13.88 -3.64
C PRO A 21 -8.03 -13.74 -3.15
N ALA A 22 -7.71 -14.34 -2.00
CA ALA A 22 -6.43 -14.23 -1.30
C ALA A 22 -5.24 -14.55 -2.21
N THR A 23 -5.37 -15.55 -3.08
CA THR A 23 -4.32 -15.93 -4.03
C THR A 23 -4.02 -14.84 -5.06
N ALA A 24 -5.04 -14.12 -5.53
CA ALA A 24 -4.87 -13.00 -6.45
C ALA A 24 -4.35 -11.76 -5.72
N ALA A 25 -4.94 -11.45 -4.56
CA ALA A 25 -4.50 -10.36 -3.70
C ALA A 25 -3.03 -10.51 -3.30
N ARG A 26 -2.57 -11.73 -2.98
CA ARG A 26 -1.16 -12.02 -2.64
C ARG A 26 -0.20 -11.64 -3.75
N ARG A 27 -0.54 -11.94 -5.00
CA ARG A 27 0.29 -11.56 -6.15
C ARG A 27 0.36 -10.05 -6.32
N VAL A 28 -0.78 -9.38 -6.19
CA VAL A 28 -0.81 -7.90 -6.24
C VAL A 28 0.03 -7.31 -5.12
N LEU A 29 -0.11 -7.81 -3.89
CA LEU A 29 0.58 -7.30 -2.70
C LEU A 29 2.07 -7.64 -2.64
N ALA A 30 2.59 -8.48 -3.54
CA ALA A 30 4.01 -8.81 -3.57
C ALA A 30 4.87 -7.54 -3.64
N GLY A 31 5.72 -7.33 -2.63
CA GLY A 31 6.58 -6.15 -2.50
C GLY A 31 5.91 -4.88 -1.95
N MET A 32 4.61 -4.90 -1.65
CA MET A 32 3.92 -3.78 -1.00
C MET A 32 4.15 -3.79 0.51
N ARG A 33 4.22 -2.61 1.10
CA ARG A 33 4.26 -2.35 2.54
C ARG A 33 3.18 -1.32 2.90
N ALA A 34 2.73 -1.34 4.16
CA ALA A 34 1.77 -0.35 4.65
C ALA A 34 2.28 1.10 4.48
N ASP A 35 3.56 1.33 4.70
CA ASP A 35 4.22 2.64 4.60
C ASP A 35 4.37 3.16 3.16
N ASP A 36 4.04 2.32 2.15
CA ASP A 36 3.93 2.80 0.77
C ASP A 36 2.70 3.71 0.59
N LEU A 37 1.78 3.76 1.56
CA LEU A 37 0.60 4.64 1.55
C LEU A 37 0.87 5.89 2.39
N ALA A 38 0.49 7.07 1.88
CA ALA A 38 0.54 8.32 2.63
C ALA A 38 -0.65 8.49 3.58
N SER A 39 -1.79 7.89 3.24
CA SER A 39 -3.02 8.08 4.00
C SER A 39 -2.96 7.36 5.34
N ALA A 40 -3.06 8.13 6.42
CA ALA A 40 -3.18 7.62 7.79
C ALA A 40 -4.44 6.76 7.99
N ALA A 41 -5.44 6.88 7.11
CA ALA A 41 -6.62 6.02 7.10
C ALA A 41 -6.36 4.70 6.34
N ALA A 42 -5.69 4.76 5.19
CA ALA A 42 -5.52 3.63 4.29
C ALA A 42 -4.38 2.69 4.73
N ALA A 43 -3.25 3.22 5.21
CA ALA A 43 -2.09 2.42 5.59
C ALA A 43 -2.40 1.34 6.66
N PRO A 44 -3.13 1.63 7.75
CA PRO A 44 -3.53 0.59 8.70
C PRO A 44 -4.44 -0.48 8.10
N VAL A 45 -5.29 -0.12 7.13
CA VAL A 45 -6.16 -1.08 6.45
C VAL A 45 -5.36 -1.98 5.52
N LEU A 46 -4.39 -1.42 4.78
CA LEU A 46 -3.47 -2.22 3.97
C LEU A 46 -2.71 -3.23 4.83
N GLN A 47 -2.25 -2.83 6.02
CA GLN A 47 -1.58 -3.73 6.94
C GLN A 47 -2.48 -4.93 7.33
N LEU A 48 -3.75 -4.68 7.66
CA LEU A 48 -4.73 -5.73 7.96
C LEU A 48 -4.96 -6.66 6.76
N VAL A 49 -5.04 -6.10 5.56
CA VAL A 49 -5.21 -6.86 4.31
C VAL A 49 -3.98 -7.75 4.05
N ILE A 50 -2.76 -7.22 4.22
CA ILE A 50 -1.52 -7.99 4.09
C ILE A 50 -1.51 -9.18 5.05
N GLU A 51 -1.89 -8.96 6.31
CA GLU A 51 -1.93 -10.02 7.34
C GLU A 51 -2.93 -11.12 6.98
N LEU A 52 -4.16 -10.76 6.56
CA LEU A 52 -5.17 -11.74 6.13
C LEU A 52 -4.72 -12.55 4.92
N VAL A 53 -4.18 -11.86 3.91
CA VAL A 53 -3.71 -12.50 2.69
C VAL A 53 -2.50 -13.40 2.96
N ALA A 54 -1.62 -13.02 3.90
CA ALA A 54 -0.53 -13.87 4.37
C ALA A 54 -1.06 -15.14 5.04
N ALA A 55 -2.13 -15.03 5.84
CA ALA A 55 -2.83 -16.17 6.44
C ALA A 55 -3.65 -17.01 5.44
N GLY A 56 -3.75 -16.58 4.17
CA GLY A 56 -4.51 -17.28 3.13
C GLY A 56 -6.01 -17.01 3.16
N THR A 57 -6.44 -15.98 3.90
CA THR A 57 -7.84 -15.56 3.99
C THR A 57 -8.13 -14.47 2.97
N ASP A 58 -9.28 -14.58 2.31
CA ASP A 58 -9.75 -13.54 1.38
C ASP A 58 -9.96 -12.23 2.16
N PRO A 59 -9.41 -11.10 1.69
CA PRO A 59 -9.50 -9.82 2.38
C PRO A 59 -10.87 -9.15 2.20
N ALA A 60 -11.97 -9.91 2.32
CA ALA A 60 -13.31 -9.36 2.23
C ALA A 60 -13.57 -8.31 3.35
N PRO A 61 -14.46 -7.32 3.14
CA PRO A 61 -14.75 -6.28 4.13
C PRO A 61 -14.96 -6.78 5.56
N VAL A 62 -15.77 -7.84 5.70
CA VAL A 62 -16.07 -8.47 7.00
C VAL A 62 -14.85 -9.14 7.63
N ALA A 63 -13.98 -9.77 6.82
CA ALA A 63 -12.77 -10.42 7.29
C ALA A 63 -11.77 -9.39 7.82
N VAL A 64 -11.58 -8.28 7.09
CA VAL A 64 -10.72 -7.16 7.51
C VAL A 64 -11.21 -6.55 8.82
N TYR A 65 -12.52 -6.28 8.92
CA TYR A 65 -13.11 -5.76 10.15
C TYR A 65 -12.97 -6.72 11.33
N ALA A 66 -13.31 -8.01 11.13
CA ALA A 66 -13.20 -9.02 12.18
C ALA A 66 -11.76 -9.19 12.67
N HIS A 67 -10.79 -9.19 11.75
CA HIS A 67 -9.37 -9.24 12.06
C HIS A 67 -8.93 -8.02 12.88
N ALA A 68 -9.34 -6.81 12.48
CA ALA A 68 -9.03 -5.59 13.23
C ALA A 68 -9.57 -5.61 14.66
N VAL A 69 -10.78 -6.16 14.87
CA VAL A 69 -11.37 -6.33 16.20
C VAL A 69 -10.58 -7.37 17.00
N ALA A 70 -10.30 -8.53 16.41
CA ALA A 70 -9.59 -9.62 17.07
C ALA A 70 -8.16 -9.22 17.51
N THR A 71 -7.46 -8.41 16.72
CA THR A 71 -6.11 -7.92 17.07
C THR A 71 -6.12 -6.61 17.87
N GLY A 72 -7.27 -6.12 18.33
CA GLY A 72 -7.37 -4.89 19.11
C GLY A 72 -7.08 -3.58 18.34
N ARG A 73 -6.94 -3.63 17.01
CA ARG A 73 -6.67 -2.46 16.15
C ARG A 73 -7.92 -1.60 15.90
N ALA A 74 -9.09 -2.14 16.23
CA ALA A 74 -10.36 -1.43 16.31
C ALA A 74 -10.89 -1.39 17.77
N ALA A 75 -10.06 -0.88 18.69
CA ALA A 75 -10.42 -0.71 20.09
C ALA A 75 -11.45 0.42 20.28
N GLY A 76 -12.55 0.11 20.97
CA GLY A 76 -13.62 1.06 21.26
C GLY A 76 -14.64 1.25 20.13
N GLN A 77 -15.82 1.74 20.49
CA GLN A 77 -16.96 1.88 19.58
C GLN A 77 -16.68 2.84 18.42
N ALA A 78 -16.15 4.03 18.71
CA ALA A 78 -15.86 5.04 17.70
C ALA A 78 -14.89 4.55 16.62
N ARG A 79 -13.86 3.78 17.00
CA ARG A 79 -12.89 3.24 16.04
C ARG A 79 -13.51 2.15 15.16
N ARG A 80 -14.41 1.35 15.72
CA ARG A 80 -15.15 0.32 14.97
C ARG A 80 -16.09 0.93 13.95
N GLU A 81 -16.86 1.94 14.34
CA GLU A 81 -17.77 2.67 13.46
C GLU A 81 -17.02 3.38 12.33
N TRP A 82 -15.91 4.05 12.66
CA TRP A 82 -15.05 4.67 11.65
C TRP A 82 -14.50 3.63 10.67
N LEU A 83 -13.96 2.51 11.18
CA LEU A 83 -13.33 1.49 10.34
C LEU A 83 -14.37 0.80 9.44
N SER A 84 -15.54 0.45 9.98
CA SER A 84 -16.59 -0.19 9.18
C SER A 84 -17.10 0.73 8.08
N GLY A 85 -17.33 2.01 8.38
CA GLY A 85 -17.71 3.01 7.37
C GLY A 85 -16.64 3.14 6.28
N TRP A 86 -15.38 3.31 6.68
CA TRP A 86 -14.27 3.46 5.74
C TRP A 86 -14.11 2.24 4.81
N ILE A 87 -14.16 1.01 5.36
CA ILE A 87 -14.04 -0.23 4.56
C ILE A 87 -15.22 -0.36 3.58
N ILE A 88 -16.44 -0.05 4.03
CA ILE A 88 -17.64 -0.12 3.18
C ILE A 88 -17.53 0.89 2.04
N ASP A 89 -17.15 2.13 2.32
CA ASP A 89 -17.00 3.17 1.30
C ASP A 89 -15.87 2.81 0.32
N ALA A 90 -14.74 2.29 0.81
CA ALA A 90 -13.66 1.83 -0.05
C ALA A 90 -14.09 0.68 -0.98
N TYR A 91 -14.83 -0.30 -0.45
CA TYR A 91 -15.33 -1.44 -1.23
C TYR A 91 -16.40 -1.02 -2.25
N ARG A 92 -17.37 -0.19 -1.83
CA ARG A 92 -18.50 0.27 -2.65
C ARG A 92 -18.05 1.13 -3.81
N ASP A 93 -17.13 2.05 -3.56
CA ASP A 93 -16.70 3.05 -4.54
C ASP A 93 -15.47 2.58 -5.35
N ALA A 94 -15.04 1.33 -5.15
CA ALA A 94 -13.91 0.73 -5.82
C ALA A 94 -14.14 0.61 -7.33
N PRO A 95 -13.13 0.93 -8.16
CA PRO A 95 -13.18 0.60 -9.58
C PRO A 95 -13.06 -0.92 -9.80
N PRO A 96 -13.24 -1.41 -11.04
CA PRO A 96 -13.13 -2.83 -11.36
C PRO A 96 -11.78 -3.43 -10.92
N PRO A 97 -11.73 -4.65 -10.35
CA PRO A 97 -10.49 -5.29 -9.88
C PRO A 97 -9.42 -5.48 -10.96
N ALA A 98 -9.79 -5.43 -12.24
CA ALA A 98 -8.85 -5.43 -13.35
C ALA A 98 -7.84 -4.26 -13.29
N LEU A 99 -8.17 -3.15 -12.62
CA LEU A 99 -7.28 -1.99 -12.47
C LEU A 99 -6.29 -2.10 -11.32
N THR A 100 -6.31 -3.17 -10.53
CA THR A 100 -5.50 -3.27 -9.29
C THR A 100 -4.00 -3.10 -9.53
N ASN A 101 -3.45 -3.68 -10.61
CA ASN A 101 -2.02 -3.53 -10.93
C ASN A 101 -1.65 -2.10 -11.36
N HIS A 102 -2.56 -1.43 -12.09
CA HIS A 102 -2.37 -0.03 -12.46
C HIS A 102 -2.37 0.86 -11.20
N LEU A 103 -3.34 0.67 -10.31
CA LEU A 103 -3.43 1.42 -9.06
C LEU A 103 -2.22 1.15 -8.15
N LYS A 104 -1.72 -0.10 -8.09
CA LYS A 104 -0.45 -0.42 -7.41
C LYS A 104 0.71 0.43 -7.94
N ALA A 105 0.85 0.53 -9.26
CA ALA A 105 1.92 1.33 -9.86
C ALA A 105 1.78 2.81 -9.49
N VAL A 106 0.56 3.36 -9.53
CA VAL A 106 0.29 4.75 -9.12
C VAL A 106 0.68 4.99 -7.65
N VAL A 107 0.29 4.09 -6.74
CA VAL A 107 0.63 4.18 -5.31
C VAL A 107 2.15 4.13 -5.09
N LEU A 108 2.85 3.20 -5.76
CA LEU A 108 4.30 3.06 -5.63
C LEU A 108 5.07 4.24 -6.24
N GLU A 109 4.60 4.84 -7.34
CA GLU A 109 5.18 6.07 -7.88
C GLU A 109 5.07 7.21 -6.86
N ALA A 110 3.89 7.37 -6.26
CA ALA A 110 3.67 8.39 -5.24
C ALA A 110 4.57 8.15 -4.02
N ALA A 111 4.70 6.91 -3.56
CA ALA A 111 5.61 6.53 -2.47
C ALA A 111 7.06 6.87 -2.78
N TRP A 112 7.54 6.53 -3.99
CA TRP A 112 8.87 6.85 -4.47
C TRP A 112 9.14 8.36 -4.48
N ARG A 113 8.23 9.15 -5.06
CA ARG A 113 8.34 10.62 -5.09
C ARG A 113 8.38 11.22 -3.68
N ARG A 114 7.55 10.72 -2.77
CA ARG A 114 7.55 11.16 -1.36
C ARG A 114 8.87 10.81 -0.66
N ALA A 115 9.40 9.61 -0.88
CA ALA A 115 10.67 9.18 -0.29
C ALA A 115 11.83 10.06 -0.77
N LEU A 116 11.88 10.36 -2.08
CA LEU A 116 12.86 11.28 -2.65
C LEU A 116 12.78 12.68 -2.04
N PHE A 117 11.57 13.23 -1.92
CA PHE A 117 11.37 14.57 -1.34
C PHE A 117 11.77 14.60 0.14
N ALA A 118 11.34 13.61 0.92
CA ALA A 118 11.68 13.50 2.33
C ALA A 118 13.19 13.33 2.55
N HIS A 119 13.87 12.61 1.65
CA HIS A 119 15.32 12.45 1.69
C HIS A 119 16.05 13.76 1.36
N ALA A 120 15.66 14.45 0.28
CA ALA A 120 16.22 15.74 -0.08
C ALA A 120 16.09 16.77 1.05
N ARG A 121 14.92 16.80 1.71
CA ARG A 121 14.68 17.67 2.86
C ARG A 121 15.57 17.33 4.06
N ARG A 122 15.82 16.05 4.32
CA ARG A 122 16.74 15.63 5.38
C ARG A 122 18.18 16.07 5.08
N ILE A 123 18.64 15.94 3.84
CA ILE A 123 19.97 16.44 3.46
C ILE A 123 20.04 17.96 3.68
N GLU A 124 19.10 18.71 3.13
CA GLU A 124 19.04 20.18 3.22
C GLU A 124 19.11 20.65 4.69
N GLN A 125 18.35 20.01 5.59
CA GLN A 125 18.33 20.35 7.01
C GLN A 125 19.65 20.05 7.75
N SER A 126 20.48 19.15 7.20
CA SER A 126 21.71 18.69 7.84
C SER A 126 22.99 19.37 7.33
N LEU A 127 22.94 20.09 6.20
CA LEU A 127 24.13 20.61 5.50
C LEU A 127 25.07 21.43 6.38
N ASP A 128 24.54 22.30 7.24
CA ASP A 128 25.35 23.25 8.02
C ASP A 128 25.81 22.71 9.38
N THR A 129 25.22 21.60 9.84
CA THR A 129 25.35 21.15 11.24
C THR A 129 25.99 19.77 11.38
N THR A 130 26.10 19.04 10.27
CA THR A 130 26.47 17.62 10.28
C THR A 130 27.86 17.42 9.68
N ASP A 131 28.63 16.51 10.28
CA ASP A 131 29.94 16.12 9.76
C ASP A 131 29.83 15.55 8.32
N PRO A 132 30.78 15.85 7.42
CA PRO A 132 30.75 15.36 6.03
C PRO A 132 30.66 13.83 5.88
N ALA A 133 31.25 13.04 6.79
CA ALA A 133 31.15 11.58 6.72
C ALA A 133 29.72 11.11 7.00
N VAL A 134 29.06 11.72 7.99
CA VAL A 134 27.65 11.42 8.33
C VAL A 134 26.71 11.91 7.23
N LEU A 135 26.99 13.06 6.61
CA LEU A 135 26.24 13.53 5.44
C LEU A 135 26.35 12.56 4.25
N ARG A 136 27.52 11.94 4.06
CA ARG A 136 27.72 10.93 3.02
C ARG A 136 26.89 9.67 3.28
N GLU A 137 26.91 9.16 4.50
CA GLU A 137 26.07 8.01 4.90
C GLU A 137 24.57 8.31 4.72
N LEU A 138 24.12 9.49 5.18
CA LEU A 138 22.74 9.93 5.01
C LEU A 138 22.31 9.95 3.54
N ALA A 139 23.18 10.44 2.65
CA ALA A 139 22.93 10.47 1.20
C ALA A 139 22.81 9.05 0.62
N ASP A 140 23.69 8.13 1.01
CA ASP A 140 23.69 6.77 0.48
C ASP A 140 22.45 5.97 0.94
N ASP A 141 22.07 6.08 2.22
CA ASP A 141 20.89 5.40 2.78
C ASP A 141 19.58 5.84 2.13
N GLY A 142 19.40 7.15 1.95
CA GLY A 142 18.19 7.68 1.32
C GLY A 142 18.07 7.30 -0.15
N MET A 143 19.20 7.25 -0.86
CA MET A 143 19.25 6.78 -2.24
C MET A 143 18.94 5.29 -2.35
N ALA A 144 19.41 4.46 -1.42
CA ALA A 144 19.09 3.03 -1.37
C ALA A 144 17.57 2.80 -1.18
N ALA A 145 16.94 3.52 -0.26
CA ALA A 145 15.49 3.44 -0.03
C ALA A 145 14.67 3.89 -1.26
N ALA A 146 15.10 4.97 -1.93
CA ALA A 146 14.46 5.43 -3.16
C ALA A 146 14.64 4.42 -4.31
N ALA A 147 15.82 3.80 -4.43
CA ALA A 147 16.08 2.77 -5.43
C ALA A 147 15.21 1.51 -5.21
N GLU A 148 14.99 1.10 -3.96
CA GLU A 148 14.08 0.00 -3.64
C GLU A 148 12.64 0.29 -4.10
N LEU A 149 12.11 1.49 -3.79
CA LEU A 149 10.77 1.91 -4.23
C LEU A 149 10.67 1.98 -5.77
N TRP A 150 11.72 2.48 -6.43
CA TRP A 150 11.78 2.53 -7.89
C TRP A 150 11.72 1.13 -8.52
N SER A 151 12.49 0.17 -7.99
CA SER A 151 12.47 -1.23 -8.44
C SER A 151 11.09 -1.86 -8.31
N ARG A 152 10.40 -1.62 -7.19
CA ARG A 152 9.03 -2.09 -6.95
C ARG A 152 8.02 -1.44 -7.91
N TYR A 153 8.15 -0.15 -8.17
CA TYR A 153 7.34 0.57 -9.15
C TYR A 153 7.51 0.01 -10.57
N GLN A 154 8.75 -0.17 -11.03
CA GLN A 154 9.05 -0.75 -12.34
C GLN A 154 8.47 -2.17 -12.49
N SER A 155 8.55 -2.97 -11.43
CA SER A 155 7.94 -4.30 -11.39
C SER A 155 6.41 -4.25 -11.48
N ALA A 156 5.77 -3.20 -10.97
CA ALA A 156 4.32 -3.01 -11.05
C ALA A 156 3.86 -2.56 -12.44
N LEU A 157 4.68 -1.78 -13.17
CA LEU A 157 4.41 -1.37 -14.56
C LEU A 157 4.47 -2.54 -15.55
N HIS A 158 5.30 -3.55 -15.25
CA HIS A 158 5.46 -4.75 -16.07
C HIS A 158 5.07 -6.00 -15.29
N PRO A 159 3.77 -6.23 -15.03
CA PRO A 159 3.34 -7.46 -14.37
C PRO A 159 3.77 -8.65 -15.24
N GLN A 160 4.64 -9.50 -14.71
CA GLN A 160 5.10 -10.70 -15.41
C GLN A 160 3.87 -11.52 -15.88
N PRO A 161 3.79 -11.87 -17.18
CA PRO A 161 2.71 -12.70 -17.68
C PRO A 161 2.77 -14.09 -17.02
N ARG A 162 1.60 -14.67 -16.77
CA ARG A 162 1.45 -15.99 -16.16
C ARG A 162 2.19 -17.02 -17.04
N PRO A 163 3.02 -17.94 -16.49
CA PRO A 163 3.37 -19.14 -17.24
C PRO A 163 2.07 -19.87 -17.59
N ALA A 164 1.89 -20.19 -18.87
CA ALA A 164 0.71 -20.91 -19.34
C ALA A 164 0.54 -22.18 -18.50
N ARG A 165 -0.66 -22.40 -17.97
CA ARG A 165 -0.99 -23.71 -17.37
C ARG A 165 -0.92 -24.73 -18.49
N GLU A 166 0.04 -25.64 -18.43
CA GLU A 166 0.00 -26.87 -19.22
C GLU A 166 -1.31 -27.58 -18.87
N VAL A 167 -2.20 -27.69 -19.87
CA VAL A 167 -3.40 -28.51 -19.79
C VAL A 167 -2.92 -29.95 -20.03
N PRO A 168 -3.07 -30.87 -19.06
CA PRO A 168 -2.78 -32.27 -19.32
C PRO A 168 -3.77 -32.80 -20.36
N ALA A 169 -3.24 -33.48 -21.37
CA ALA A 169 -3.98 -34.16 -22.43
C ALA A 169 -4.81 -35.35 -21.92
#